data_AF-A0A227JA19-F1
#
_entry.id   AF-A0A227JA19-F1
#
_cell.length_a   1.000
_cell.length_b   1.000
_cell.length_c   1.000
_cell.angle_alpha   90.00
_cell.angle_beta   90.00
_cell.angle_gamma   90.00
#
_symmetry.space_group_name_H-M   'P 1'
#
loop_
_entity.id
_entity.type
_entity.pdbx_description
1 polymer ?
#
loop_
_entity_poly.entity_id
_entity_poly.type
_entity_poly.pdbx_seq_one_letter_code
_entity_poly.pdbx_strand_id
1 'polypeptide(L)' 'VEEAASELAIDINWKEVGGGSDANNTAILGVPTLDGLGPIGAGFHSDQEYLLLESIEPRIKMLIRVLEKIAQ' A
#
# COMPACT_ATOMS: atom_id res chain seq x y z
N VAL A 1 -8.34 5.70 2.42
CA VAL A 1 -6.90 5.45 2.77
C VAL A 1 -6.42 6.45 3.80
N GLU A 2 -6.46 7.75 3.51
CA GLU A 2 -6.05 8.83 4.44
C GLU A 2 -6.74 8.75 5.80
N GLU A 3 -8.05 8.49 5.83
CA GLU A 3 -8.76 8.33 7.10
C GLU A 3 -8.25 7.14 7.93
N ALA A 4 -7.98 6.00 7.29
CA ALA A 4 -7.46 4.82 7.97
C ALA A 4 -6.06 5.07 8.52
N ALA A 5 -5.22 5.79 7.77
CA ALA A 5 -3.89 6.18 8.20
C ALA A 5 -3.93 7.14 9.41
N SER A 6 -4.82 8.13 9.37
CA SER A 6 -5.03 9.08 10.48
C SER A 6 -5.43 8.37 11.77
N GLU A 7 -6.39 7.44 11.71
CA GLU A 7 -6.83 6.67 12.90
C GLU A 7 -5.74 5.75 13.47
N LEU A 8 -4.83 5.28 12.62
CA LEU A 8 -3.70 4.43 13.02
C LEU A 8 -2.43 5.21 13.37
N ALA A 9 -2.47 6.55 13.32
CA ALA A 9 -1.30 7.42 13.48
C ALA A 9 -0.13 7.05 12.54
N ILE A 10 -0.45 6.65 11.31
CA ILE A 10 0.51 6.34 10.25
C ILE A 10 0.64 7.56 9.34
N ASP A 11 1.85 8.07 9.19
CA ASP A 11 2.15 9.11 8.21
C ASP A 11 2.12 8.52 6.80
N ILE A 12 1.40 9.19 5.88
CA ILE A 12 1.31 8.77 4.49
C ILE A 12 1.58 9.95 3.56
N ASN A 13 2.30 9.67 2.48
CA ASN A 13 2.58 10.62 1.43
C ASN A 13 2.32 9.96 0.08
N TRP A 14 1.72 10.72 -0.83
CA TRP A 14 1.53 10.27 -2.21
C TRP A 14 2.79 10.54 -3.00
N LYS A 15 3.27 9.53 -3.73
CA LYS A 15 4.48 9.61 -4.54
C LYS A 15 4.23 9.00 -5.90
N GLU A 16 4.55 9.76 -6.94
CA GLU A 16 4.65 9.21 -8.29
C GLU A 16 5.87 8.29 -8.37
N VAL A 17 5.67 7.08 -8.88
CA VAL A 17 6.72 6.08 -9.09
C VAL A 17 6.76 5.71 -10.56
N GLY A 18 7.95 5.42 -11.11
CA GLY A 18 8.11 5.09 -12.53
C GLY A 18 7.77 3.65 -12.93
N GLY A 19 7.25 2.85 -11.99
CA GLY A 19 6.90 1.44 -12.21
C GLY A 19 5.41 1.25 -12.55
N GLY A 20 5.05 0.05 -12.99
CA GLY A 20 3.67 -0.39 -13.18
C GLY A 20 3.30 -1.54 -12.25
N SER A 21 2.00 -1.77 -12.07
CA SER A 21 1.47 -2.90 -11.33
C SER A 21 0.16 -3.40 -11.93
N ASP A 22 -0.38 -4.50 -11.37
CA ASP A 22 -1.67 -5.05 -11.82
C ASP A 22 -2.82 -4.04 -11.67
N ALA A 23 -2.68 -3.05 -10.77
CA ALA A 23 -3.67 -1.99 -10.62
C ALA A 23 -3.81 -1.11 -11.86
N ASN A 24 -2.78 -1.01 -12.72
CA ASN A 24 -2.91 -0.31 -13.99
C ASN A 24 -3.94 -0.97 -14.91
N ASN A 25 -4.03 -2.30 -14.89
CA ASN A 25 -4.92 -3.07 -15.76
C ASN A 25 -6.39 -2.94 -15.35
N THR A 26 -6.67 -2.78 -14.06
CA THR A 26 -8.03 -2.58 -13.55
C THR A 26 -8.42 -1.09 -13.57
N ALA A 27 -7.46 -0.19 -13.32
CA ALA A 27 -7.70 1.25 -13.38
C ALA A 27 -8.10 1.72 -14.79
N ILE A 28 -7.50 1.17 -15.86
CA ILE A 28 -7.89 1.53 -17.24
C ILE A 28 -9.33 1.13 -17.57
N LEU A 29 -9.90 0.17 -16.85
CA LEU A 29 -11.30 -0.24 -16.98
C LEU A 29 -12.25 0.65 -16.14
N GLY A 30 -11.73 1.69 -15.49
CA GLY A 30 -12.50 2.57 -14.61
C GLY A 30 -12.78 1.98 -13.23
N VAL A 31 -12.13 0.89 -12.85
CA VAL A 31 -12.28 0.26 -11.53
C VAL A 31 -11.31 0.93 -10.55
N PRO A 32 -11.78 1.63 -9.51
CA PRO A 32 -10.91 2.17 -8.47
C PRO A 32 -10.10 1.04 -7.84
N THR A 33 -8.78 1.10 -7.99
CA THR A 33 -7.88 0.05 -7.51
C THR A 33 -6.82 0.65 -6.63
N LEU A 34 -6.59 0.01 -5.49
CA LEU A 34 -5.54 0.38 -4.55
C LEU A 34 -4.47 -0.72 -4.56
N ASP A 35 -3.22 -0.30 -4.70
CA ASP A 35 -2.04 -1.15 -4.64
C ASP A 35 -0.98 -0.52 -3.72
N GLY A 36 0.01 -1.30 -3.28
CA GLY A 36 1.12 -0.82 -2.46
C GLY A 36 0.86 -0.86 -0.96
N LEU A 37 0.00 -1.77 -0.48
CA LEU A 37 -0.23 -2.01 0.95
C LEU A 37 0.75 -3.01 1.59
N GLY A 38 1.79 -3.43 0.85
CA GLY A 38 2.85 -4.31 1.36
C GLY A 38 3.79 -3.64 2.38
N PRO A 39 4.67 -4.43 3.01
CA PRO A 39 5.72 -3.93 3.90
C PRO A 39 6.66 -2.95 3.16
N ILE A 40 7.29 -2.06 3.92
CA ILE A 40 8.33 -1.17 3.40
C ILE A 40 9.55 -2.01 3.06
N GLY A 41 10.13 -1.77 1.87
CA GLY A 41 11.30 -2.49 1.37
C GLY A 41 11.92 -1.77 0.19
N ALA A 42 13.03 -2.31 -0.30
CA ALA A 42 13.73 -1.81 -1.48
C ALA A 42 14.60 -2.91 -2.11
N GLY A 43 15.35 -2.54 -3.16
CA GLY A 43 16.23 -3.47 -3.87
C GLY A 43 15.47 -4.48 -4.73
N PHE A 44 14.24 -4.16 -5.15
CA PHE A 44 13.40 -5.04 -5.96
C PHE A 44 14.17 -5.61 -7.15
N HIS A 45 14.02 -6.92 -7.38
CA HIS A 45 14.66 -7.65 -8.48
C HIS A 45 16.20 -7.74 -8.36
N SER A 46 16.73 -7.76 -7.14
CA SER A 46 18.16 -7.95 -6.89
C SER A 46 18.41 -8.92 -5.74
N ASP A 47 19.65 -9.37 -5.59
CA ASP A 47 20.10 -10.15 -4.43
C ASP A 47 20.16 -9.31 -3.13
N GLN A 48 20.02 -7.99 -3.25
CA GLN A 48 19.92 -7.05 -2.14
C GLN A 48 18.46 -6.71 -1.80
N GLU A 49 17.47 -7.42 -2.35
CA GLU A 49 16.06 -7.20 -2.02
C GLU A 49 15.78 -7.44 -0.54
N TYR A 50 15.10 -6.49 0.10
CA TYR A 50 14.78 -6.58 1.52
C TYR A 50 13.46 -5.89 1.88
N LEU A 51 12.97 -6.21 3.08
CA LEU A 51 11.87 -5.51 3.74
C LEU A 51 12.22 -5.17 5.18
N LEU A 52 11.53 -4.19 5.75
CA LEU A 52 11.60 -3.81 7.16
C LEU A 52 10.59 -4.61 7.96
N LEU A 53 11.05 -5.44 8.91
CA LEU A 53 10.17 -6.32 9.70
C LEU A 53 9.16 -5.52 10.53
N GLU A 54 9.60 -4.39 11.09
CA GLU A 54 8.79 -3.45 11.86
C GLU A 54 7.66 -2.82 11.04
N SER A 55 7.74 -2.87 9.70
CA SER A 55 6.70 -2.32 8.83
C SER A 55 5.56 -3.30 8.53
N ILE A 56 5.73 -4.60 8.82
CA ILE A 56 4.75 -5.63 8.47
C ILE A 56 3.43 -5.40 9.21
N GLU A 57 3.48 -5.30 10.54
CA GLU A 57 2.27 -5.15 11.37
C GLU A 57 1.52 -3.83 11.07
N PRO A 58 2.17 -2.65 11.01
CA PRO A 58 1.49 -1.41 10.64
C PRO A 58 0.79 -1.48 9.27
N ARG A 59 1.41 -2.13 8.28
CA ARG A 59 0.84 -2.28 6.93
C ARG A 59 -0.36 -3.20 6.90
N ILE A 60 -0.32 -4.31 7.66
CA ILE A 60 -1.48 -5.20 7.82
C ILE A 60 -2.65 -4.46 8.49
N LYS A 61 -2.38 -3.72 9.58
CA LYS A 61 -3.41 -2.92 10.26
C LYS A 61 -4.04 -1.90 9.31
N MET A 62 -3.22 -1.26 8.48
CA MET A 62 -3.69 -0.33 7.47
C MET A 62 -4.60 -1.01 6.42
N LEU A 63 -4.20 -2.17 5.89
CA LEU A 63 -5.04 -2.94 4.97
C LEU A 63 -6.39 -3.30 5.59
N ILE A 64 -6.39 -3.83 6.81
CA ILE A 64 -7.62 -4.18 7.55
C ILE A 64 -8.52 -2.94 7.66
N ARG A 65 -7.96 -1.81 8.10
CA ARG A 65 -8.75 -0.60 8.35
C ARG A 65 -9.32 0.01 7.07
N VAL A 66 -8.60 -0.08 5.96
CA VAL A 66 -9.12 0.31 4.65
C VAL A 66 -10.30 -0.56 4.23
N LEU A 67 -10.19 -1.89 4.38
CA LEU A 67 -11.26 -2.82 4.04
C LEU A 67 -12.50 -2.57 4.89
N GLU A 68 -12.34 -2.38 6.20
CA GLU A 68 -13.45 -2.04 7.10
C GLU A 68 -14.17 -0.75 6.67
N LYS A 69 -13.43 0.28 6.28
CA LYS A 69 -14.03 1.56 5.82
C LYS A 69 -14.77 1.42 4.50
N ILE A 70 -14.30 0.57 3.59
CA ILE A 70 -14.97 0.34 2.29
C ILE A 70 -16.21 -0.54 2.46
N ALA A 71 -16.22 -1.41 3.48
CA ALA A 71 -17.35 -2.30 3.76
C ALA A 71 -18.50 -1.66 4.55
N GLN A 72 -18.31 -0.45 5.07
CA GLN A 72 -19.33 0.35 5.77
C GLN A 72 -20.21 1.11 4.78
#